data_AF-A0A8C5E7Q4-F1
#
_entry.id   AF-A0A8C5E7Q4-F1
#
_cell.length_a   1.000
_cell.length_b   1.000
_cell.length_c   1.000
_cell.angle_alpha   90.00
_cell.angle_beta   90.00
_cell.angle_gamma   90.00
#
_symmetry.space_group_name_H-M   'P 1'
#
loop_
_entity.id
_entity.type
_entity.pdbx_description
1 polymer ?
#
loop_
_entity_poly.entity_id
_entity_poly.type
_entity_poly.pdbx_seq_one_letter_code
_entity_poly.pdbx_strand_id
1 'polypeptide(L)'
;KTESNLIKIGSAIELRLMVIGSSGPSQFLLTNAILGRKEFTKDLTSISSSLKNTGELAGRRVMVVNGPNIYDKDISRVKRKVEQRKSKCLCIPGPHAFLVAFDMEKISPNDMNTSRLMKQRFGRQCVRHSMVLLAYDENMQDTELEDKVLKTDWHLRELIEKYGGRFHVFNKNWRDRSRDRELLQKIELMVASLGGGYFSSRTFQKAEDSVKKEEKRLRKQRASEIEKVWSTMENHYVAEELTSLARGLGTGLVVGAVMGALFGSIEGPGGMVLYGVIGGAVGGSAGGTAQVAIEKCVFTLVCSTCVVQ
;
A
#
# COMPACT_ATOMS: atom_id res chain seq x y z
N LYS A 1 28.71 20.91 -22.70
CA LYS A 1 28.32 21.07 -21.28
C LYS A 1 26.85 20.68 -21.09
N THR A 2 26.41 19.59 -21.72
CA THR A 2 24.98 19.38 -22.04
C THR A 2 24.56 17.91 -21.99
N GLU A 3 25.16 17.12 -21.09
CA GLU A 3 24.78 15.70 -20.89
C GLU A 3 24.42 15.37 -19.43
N SER A 4 24.56 16.30 -18.49
CA SER A 4 24.32 16.05 -17.06
C SER A 4 22.88 16.30 -16.58
N ASN A 5 21.96 16.69 -17.47
CA ASN A 5 20.60 17.08 -17.07
C ASN A 5 19.52 16.01 -17.33
N LEU A 6 19.88 14.83 -17.86
CA LEU A 6 18.92 13.74 -18.14
C LEU A 6 18.75 12.73 -16.99
N ILE A 7 19.50 12.85 -15.89
CA ILE A 7 19.49 11.89 -14.76
C ILE A 7 18.80 12.46 -13.51
N LYS A 8 17.97 13.50 -13.65
CA LYS A 8 17.21 14.09 -12.53
C LYS A 8 15.68 14.03 -12.69
N ILE A 9 15.17 12.99 -13.36
CA ILE A 9 13.74 12.67 -13.35
C ILE A 9 13.53 11.36 -12.60
N GLY A 10 13.77 11.42 -11.30
CA GLY A 10 13.47 10.36 -10.34
C GLY A 10 13.03 11.03 -9.05
N SER A 11 11.87 11.69 -9.08
CA SER A 11 11.32 12.42 -7.94
C SER A 11 11.35 11.56 -6.68
N ALA A 12 11.74 12.12 -5.53
CA ALA A 12 11.76 11.48 -4.20
C ALA A 12 10.39 10.91 -3.72
N ILE A 13 9.34 11.06 -4.53
CA ILE A 13 7.95 10.63 -4.29
C ILE A 13 7.77 9.13 -4.60
N GLU A 14 7.10 8.39 -3.71
CA GLU A 14 6.78 6.96 -3.84
C GLU A 14 5.89 6.65 -5.06
N LEU A 15 6.25 5.64 -5.86
CA LEU A 15 5.46 5.19 -7.01
C LEU A 15 4.35 4.21 -6.56
N ARG A 16 3.12 4.72 -6.50
CA ARG A 16 1.91 3.94 -6.19
C ARG A 16 1.42 3.10 -7.39
N LEU A 17 1.34 1.79 -7.21
CA LEU A 17 0.91 0.79 -8.18
C LEU A 17 -0.32 0.06 -7.64
N MET A 18 -1.35 -0.11 -8.47
CA MET A 18 -2.50 -0.95 -8.15
C MET A 18 -2.46 -2.21 -9.01
N VAL A 19 -2.28 -3.37 -8.36
CA VAL A 19 -2.20 -4.66 -9.02
C VAL A 19 -3.57 -5.34 -9.00
N ILE A 20 -4.00 -5.78 -10.17
CA ILE A 20 -5.32 -6.41 -10.38
C ILE A 20 -5.12 -7.63 -11.26
N GLY A 21 -5.52 -8.80 -10.80
CA GLY A 21 -5.54 -10.00 -11.65
C GLY A 21 -6.88 -10.20 -12.33
N SER A 22 -6.85 -10.93 -13.43
CA SER A 22 -8.09 -11.43 -14.04
C SER A 22 -8.70 -12.55 -13.19
N SER A 23 -7.94 -13.62 -12.98
CA SER A 23 -8.27 -14.76 -12.12
C SER A 23 -6.98 -15.46 -11.66
N GLY A 24 -7.09 -16.32 -10.63
CA GLY A 24 -5.96 -17.13 -10.18
C GLY A 24 -4.84 -16.33 -9.51
N PRO A 25 -3.62 -16.91 -9.45
CA PRO A 25 -2.55 -16.39 -8.60
C PRO A 25 -1.73 -15.25 -9.22
N SER A 26 -1.90 -14.94 -10.51
CA SER A 26 -0.98 -14.07 -11.28
C SER A 26 -0.76 -12.69 -10.64
N GLN A 27 -1.78 -12.10 -10.02
CA GLN A 27 -1.62 -10.81 -9.34
C GLN A 27 -0.72 -10.86 -8.10
N PHE A 28 -0.76 -11.97 -7.38
CA PHE A 28 0.03 -12.18 -6.17
C PHE A 28 1.47 -12.52 -6.55
N LEU A 29 1.65 -13.33 -7.60
CA LEU A 29 2.96 -13.59 -8.20
C LEU A 29 3.61 -12.30 -8.71
N LEU A 30 2.85 -11.45 -9.41
CA LEU A 30 3.34 -10.14 -9.85
C LEU A 30 3.77 -9.27 -8.66
N THR A 31 3.04 -9.31 -7.55
CA THR A 31 3.41 -8.52 -6.37
C THR A 31 4.70 -9.02 -5.74
N ASN A 32 4.86 -10.34 -5.62
CA ASN A 32 6.13 -10.94 -5.19
C ASN A 32 7.27 -10.56 -6.13
N ALA A 33 7.03 -10.63 -7.44
CA ALA A 33 8.01 -10.28 -8.47
C ALA A 33 8.38 -8.80 -8.45
N ILE A 34 7.45 -7.88 -8.16
CA ILE A 34 7.77 -6.45 -8.01
C ILE A 34 8.60 -6.23 -6.73
N LEU A 35 8.18 -6.82 -5.61
CA LEU A 35 8.82 -6.59 -4.30
C LEU A 35 10.13 -7.37 -4.11
N GLY A 36 10.42 -8.35 -4.96
CA GLY A 36 11.62 -9.19 -4.87
C GLY A 36 11.63 -10.09 -3.64
N ARG A 37 10.46 -10.44 -3.10
CA ARG A 37 10.30 -11.31 -1.93
C ARG A 37 8.97 -12.06 -1.97
N LYS A 38 8.88 -13.13 -1.18
CA LYS A 38 7.64 -13.90 -1.00
C LYS A 38 6.71 -13.20 -0.01
N GLU A 39 5.80 -12.36 -0.51
CA GLU A 39 4.72 -11.73 0.26
C GLU A 39 3.47 -12.64 0.29
N PHE A 40 3.19 -13.30 -0.83
CA PHE A 40 2.04 -14.20 -1.01
C PHE A 40 2.47 -15.64 -1.38
N THR A 41 1.65 -16.62 -1.02
CA THR A 41 1.82 -18.02 -1.45
C THR A 41 1.38 -18.19 -2.90
N LYS A 42 1.94 -19.18 -3.61
CA LYS A 42 1.59 -19.47 -5.01
C LYS A 42 0.16 -20.01 -5.15
N ASP A 43 -0.37 -20.64 -4.09
CA ASP A 43 -1.71 -21.23 -4.06
C ASP A 43 -2.82 -20.21 -3.79
N LEU A 44 -2.45 -18.95 -3.48
CA LEU A 44 -3.42 -17.90 -3.24
C LEU A 44 -4.05 -17.45 -4.56
N THR A 45 -5.34 -17.69 -4.74
CA THR A 45 -6.09 -17.37 -5.97
C THR A 45 -7.08 -16.21 -5.80
N SER A 46 -7.40 -15.85 -4.56
CA SER A 46 -8.37 -14.83 -4.18
C SER A 46 -7.84 -13.98 -3.04
N ILE A 47 -8.26 -12.72 -2.97
CA ILE A 47 -7.88 -11.83 -1.88
C ILE A 47 -8.94 -11.88 -0.77
N SER A 48 -8.51 -12.21 0.45
CA SER A 48 -9.39 -12.18 1.63
C SER A 48 -9.63 -10.75 2.12
N SER A 49 -8.61 -9.88 2.00
CA SER A 49 -8.59 -8.46 2.34
C SER A 49 -7.54 -7.73 1.51
N SER A 50 -7.86 -6.55 0.99
CA SER A 50 -6.95 -5.65 0.27
C SER A 50 -5.82 -5.21 1.18
N LEU A 51 -4.58 -5.34 0.70
CA LEU A 51 -3.36 -5.04 1.45
C LEU A 51 -2.54 -3.98 0.71
N LYS A 52 -1.84 -3.15 1.50
CA LYS A 52 -0.85 -2.18 1.04
C LYS A 52 0.54 -2.72 1.37
N ASN A 53 1.33 -2.95 0.34
CA ASN A 53 2.70 -3.42 0.44
C ASN A 53 3.66 -2.32 0.00
N THR A 54 4.83 -2.23 0.64
CA THR A 54 5.88 -1.27 0.25
C THR A 54 7.18 -2.02 0.00
N GLY A 55 7.96 -1.56 -0.97
CA GLY A 55 9.26 -2.13 -1.29
C GLY A 55 9.97 -1.32 -2.36
N GLU A 56 10.90 -1.98 -3.05
CA GLU A 56 11.70 -1.36 -4.11
C GLU A 56 11.66 -2.19 -5.39
N LEU A 57 11.50 -1.51 -6.51
CA LEU A 57 11.61 -2.07 -7.86
C LEU A 57 12.78 -1.37 -8.55
N ALA A 58 13.85 -2.09 -8.87
CA ALA A 58 15.07 -1.52 -9.47
C ALA A 58 15.57 -0.23 -8.77
N GLY A 59 15.58 -0.21 -7.42
CA GLY A 59 16.00 0.94 -6.61
C GLY A 59 14.96 2.07 -6.45
N ARG A 60 13.78 1.95 -7.08
CA ARG A 60 12.67 2.88 -6.93
C ARG A 60 11.73 2.45 -5.82
N ARG A 61 11.45 3.34 -4.86
CA ARG A 61 10.42 3.10 -3.84
C ARG A 61 9.04 2.96 -4.49
N VAL A 62 8.40 1.82 -4.26
CA VAL A 62 7.07 1.48 -4.76
C VAL A 62 6.12 1.12 -3.62
N MET A 63 4.87 1.52 -3.79
CA MET A 63 3.74 1.04 -3.00
C MET A 63 2.85 0.20 -3.90
N VAL A 64 2.60 -1.05 -3.54
CA VAL A 64 1.75 -1.98 -4.29
C VAL A 64 0.48 -2.23 -3.50
N VAL A 65 -0.68 -1.94 -4.08
CA VAL A 65 -1.99 -2.27 -3.52
C VAL A 65 -2.64 -3.35 -4.36
N ASN A 66 -2.99 -4.47 -3.74
CA ASN A 66 -3.73 -5.54 -4.40
C ASN A 66 -5.23 -5.31 -4.28
N GLY A 67 -5.91 -5.29 -5.43
CA GLY A 67 -7.37 -5.31 -5.49
C GLY A 67 -7.93 -6.74 -5.59
N PRO A 68 -9.26 -6.91 -5.49
CA PRO A 68 -9.89 -8.18 -5.81
C PRO A 68 -9.75 -8.50 -7.30
N ASN A 69 -9.49 -9.78 -7.60
CA ASN A 69 -9.46 -10.30 -8.96
C ASN A 69 -10.77 -9.96 -9.71
N ILE A 70 -10.69 -9.85 -11.04
CA ILE A 70 -11.81 -9.43 -11.87
C ILE A 70 -12.91 -10.50 -11.89
N TYR A 71 -12.54 -11.76 -12.10
CA TYR A 71 -13.46 -12.91 -12.20
C TYR A 71 -13.44 -13.82 -10.98
N ASP A 72 -13.08 -13.28 -9.82
CA ASP A 72 -13.01 -14.03 -8.58
C ASP A 72 -14.39 -14.58 -8.17
N LYS A 73 -14.55 -15.91 -8.19
CA LYS A 73 -15.82 -16.59 -7.89
C LYS A 73 -16.02 -16.80 -6.38
N ASP A 74 -14.92 -16.79 -5.62
CA ASP A 74 -14.92 -17.17 -4.20
C ASP A 74 -15.31 -16.01 -3.26
N ILE A 75 -15.58 -14.83 -3.83
CA ILE A 75 -16.00 -13.64 -3.09
C ILE A 75 -17.43 -13.24 -3.44
N SER A 76 -18.24 -13.00 -2.40
CA SER A 76 -19.59 -12.47 -2.58
C SER A 76 -19.56 -11.10 -3.24
N ARG A 77 -20.63 -10.73 -3.96
CA ARG A 77 -20.75 -9.41 -4.61
C ARG A 77 -20.60 -8.26 -3.62
N VAL A 78 -21.07 -8.44 -2.38
CA VAL A 78 -20.96 -7.47 -1.29
C VAL A 78 -19.49 -7.34 -0.87
N LYS A 79 -18.83 -8.45 -0.55
CA LYS A 79 -17.41 -8.45 -0.16
C LYS A 79 -16.52 -7.86 -1.25
N ARG A 80 -16.79 -8.18 -2.53
CA ARG A 80 -16.06 -7.59 -3.66
C ARG A 80 -16.17 -6.07 -3.70
N LYS A 81 -17.37 -5.51 -3.47
CA LYS A 81 -17.56 -4.04 -3.43
C LYS A 81 -16.82 -3.40 -2.25
N VAL A 82 -16.86 -4.04 -1.09
CA VAL A 82 -16.15 -3.64 0.14
C VAL A 82 -14.65 -3.59 -0.13
N GLU A 83 -14.07 -4.67 -0.65
CA GLU A 83 -12.63 -4.74 -0.96
C GLU A 83 -12.22 -3.79 -2.10
N GLN A 84 -13.09 -3.59 -3.08
CA GLN A 84 -12.86 -2.59 -4.11
C GLN A 84 -12.85 -1.16 -3.55
N ARG A 85 -13.67 -0.85 -2.54
CA ARG A 85 -13.59 0.45 -1.84
C ARG A 85 -12.31 0.53 -1.02
N LYS A 86 -11.98 -0.52 -0.26
CA LYS A 86 -10.78 -0.60 0.56
C LYS A 86 -9.51 -0.37 -0.24
N SER A 87 -9.34 -1.08 -1.36
CA SER A 87 -8.20 -0.90 -2.27
C SER A 87 -8.09 0.53 -2.83
N LYS A 88 -9.20 1.23 -3.09
CA LYS A 88 -9.17 2.66 -3.47
C LYS A 88 -8.70 3.54 -2.33
N CYS A 89 -9.22 3.34 -1.12
CA CYS A 89 -8.79 4.07 0.06
C CYS A 89 -7.30 3.84 0.33
N LEU A 90 -6.81 2.60 0.18
CA LEU A 90 -5.40 2.27 0.39
C LEU A 90 -4.45 2.90 -0.63
N CYS A 91 -4.98 3.35 -1.77
CA CYS A 91 -4.22 3.87 -2.89
C CYS A 91 -4.47 5.37 -3.14
N ILE A 92 -5.05 6.10 -2.18
CA ILE A 92 -5.25 7.56 -2.32
C ILE A 92 -3.91 8.30 -2.45
N PRO A 93 -3.85 9.44 -3.17
CA PRO A 93 -4.94 10.08 -3.91
C PRO A 93 -5.33 9.35 -5.22
N GLY A 94 -4.54 8.35 -5.59
CA GLY A 94 -4.78 7.43 -6.71
C GLY A 94 -3.50 6.72 -7.15
N PRO A 95 -3.60 5.61 -7.89
CA PRO A 95 -2.44 4.90 -8.44
C PRO A 95 -1.81 5.69 -9.59
N HIS A 96 -0.49 5.64 -9.74
CA HIS A 96 0.18 6.12 -10.95
C HIS A 96 -0.05 5.16 -12.11
N ALA A 97 -0.03 3.86 -11.82
CA ALA A 97 -0.25 2.79 -12.78
C ALA A 97 -1.15 1.70 -12.21
N PHE A 98 -2.03 1.16 -13.07
CA PHE A 98 -2.71 -0.10 -12.87
C PHE A 98 -1.94 -1.21 -13.60
N LEU A 99 -1.59 -2.26 -12.89
CA LEU A 99 -0.90 -3.41 -13.46
C LEU A 99 -1.88 -4.58 -13.51
N VAL A 100 -2.28 -4.96 -14.72
CA VAL A 100 -3.29 -5.99 -14.94
C VAL A 100 -2.60 -7.32 -15.25
N ALA A 101 -2.62 -8.23 -14.29
CA ALA A 101 -1.88 -9.50 -14.34
C ALA A 101 -2.70 -10.62 -14.99
N PHE A 102 -2.07 -11.32 -15.93
CA PHE A 102 -2.58 -12.51 -16.61
C PHE A 102 -1.53 -13.62 -16.57
N ASP A 103 -1.96 -14.88 -16.54
CA ASP A 103 -1.08 -16.03 -16.78
C ASP A 103 -1.02 -16.27 -18.30
N MET A 104 0.15 -16.18 -18.90
CA MET A 104 0.32 -16.27 -20.36
C MET A 104 -0.18 -17.61 -20.93
N GLU A 105 -0.17 -18.67 -20.13
CA GLU A 105 -0.61 -20.01 -20.54
C GLU A 105 -2.10 -20.27 -20.36
N LYS A 106 -2.77 -19.46 -19.53
CA LYS A 106 -4.16 -19.67 -19.11
C LYS A 106 -5.08 -18.54 -19.55
N ILE A 107 -4.69 -17.78 -20.56
CA ILE A 107 -5.53 -16.73 -21.12
C ILE A 107 -6.77 -17.36 -21.75
N SER A 108 -7.90 -16.80 -21.38
CA SER A 108 -9.22 -17.21 -21.79
C SER A 108 -9.91 -16.09 -22.59
N PRO A 109 -10.92 -16.40 -23.41
CA PRO A 109 -11.72 -15.37 -24.07
C PRO A 109 -12.38 -14.37 -23.10
N ASN A 110 -12.64 -14.77 -21.86
CA ASN A 110 -13.16 -13.87 -20.83
C ASN A 110 -12.18 -12.74 -20.47
N ASP A 111 -10.87 -12.97 -20.63
CA ASP A 111 -9.86 -11.95 -20.33
C ASP A 111 -9.99 -10.72 -21.23
N MET A 112 -10.53 -10.88 -22.44
CA MET A 112 -10.82 -9.79 -23.38
C MET A 112 -11.84 -8.79 -22.84
N ASN A 113 -12.69 -9.23 -21.90
CA ASN A 113 -13.70 -8.39 -21.23
C ASN A 113 -13.16 -7.68 -19.98
N THR A 114 -11.93 -7.98 -19.55
CA THR A 114 -11.30 -7.39 -18.36
C THR A 114 -11.23 -5.87 -18.45
N SER A 115 -10.90 -5.35 -19.63
CA SER A 115 -10.82 -3.89 -19.87
C SER A 115 -12.17 -3.19 -19.65
N ARG A 116 -13.30 -3.83 -20.02
CA ARG A 116 -14.65 -3.31 -19.77
C ARG A 116 -14.96 -3.26 -18.28
N LEU A 117 -14.63 -4.32 -17.55
CA LEU A 117 -14.85 -4.41 -16.11
C LEU A 117 -13.97 -3.42 -15.33
N MET A 118 -12.72 -3.23 -15.76
CA MET A 118 -11.83 -2.18 -15.25
C MET A 118 -12.46 -0.79 -15.39
N LYS A 119 -12.97 -0.46 -16.59
CA LYS A 119 -13.66 0.82 -16.83
C LYS A 119 -14.88 1.00 -15.94
N GLN A 120 -15.64 -0.06 -15.68
CA GLN A 120 -16.79 -0.02 -14.75
C GLN A 120 -16.35 0.16 -13.29
N ARG A 121 -15.25 -0.47 -12.88
CA ARG A 121 -14.76 -0.46 -11.49
C ARG A 121 -14.04 0.83 -11.10
N PHE A 122 -13.16 1.33 -11.96
CA PHE A 122 -12.25 2.44 -11.63
C PHE A 122 -12.55 3.72 -12.42
N GLY A 123 -13.30 3.61 -13.52
CA GLY A 123 -13.67 4.71 -14.40
C GLY A 123 -13.09 4.55 -15.81
N ARG A 124 -13.72 5.18 -16.81
CA ARG A 124 -13.39 4.97 -18.24
C ARG A 124 -11.92 5.25 -18.59
N GLN A 125 -11.30 6.21 -17.90
CA GLN A 125 -9.93 6.64 -18.17
C GLN A 125 -8.87 5.75 -17.51
N CYS A 126 -9.23 4.79 -16.64
CA CYS A 126 -8.24 3.96 -15.92
C CYS A 126 -7.36 3.14 -16.87
N VAL A 127 -7.91 2.72 -18.01
CA VAL A 127 -7.18 1.93 -19.02
C VAL A 127 -6.01 2.72 -19.60
N ARG A 128 -6.08 4.05 -19.65
CA ARG A 128 -4.94 4.90 -20.05
C ARG A 128 -3.79 4.85 -19.04
N HIS A 129 -4.04 4.54 -17.78
CA HIS A 129 -3.00 4.32 -16.76
C HIS A 129 -2.70 2.82 -16.56
N SER A 130 -3.16 1.95 -17.45
CA SER A 130 -3.07 0.49 -17.27
C SER A 130 -2.05 -0.13 -18.23
N MET A 131 -1.35 -1.16 -17.74
CA MET A 131 -0.41 -2.00 -18.49
C MET A 131 -0.76 -3.48 -18.27
N VAL A 132 -0.59 -4.30 -19.30
CA VAL A 132 -0.77 -5.75 -19.25
C VAL A 132 0.51 -6.42 -18.74
N LEU A 133 0.40 -7.29 -17.74
CA LEU A 133 1.52 -8.03 -17.17
C LEU A 133 1.27 -9.52 -17.39
N LEU A 134 2.13 -10.15 -18.17
CA LEU A 134 2.00 -11.56 -18.56
C LEU A 134 2.99 -12.40 -17.76
N ALA A 135 2.47 -13.27 -16.90
CA ALA A 135 3.28 -14.20 -16.13
C ALA A 135 3.70 -15.38 -17.02
N TYR A 136 4.98 -15.73 -17.03
CA TYR A 136 5.50 -16.92 -17.71
C TYR A 136 6.32 -17.79 -16.76
N ASP A 137 6.46 -19.07 -17.09
CA ASP A 137 7.28 -20.04 -16.34
C ASP A 137 8.74 -20.04 -16.83
N GLU A 138 9.68 -20.39 -15.96
CA GLU A 138 11.13 -20.31 -16.20
C GLU A 138 11.64 -21.03 -17.47
N ASN A 139 10.86 -21.96 -18.00
CA ASN A 139 11.26 -22.80 -19.13
C ASN A 139 11.19 -22.08 -20.49
N MET A 140 10.62 -20.87 -20.57
CA MET A 140 10.51 -20.13 -21.83
C MET A 140 11.71 -19.20 -22.07
N GLN A 141 12.29 -19.26 -23.26
CA GLN A 141 13.35 -18.34 -23.68
C GLN A 141 12.77 -16.98 -24.11
N ASP A 142 13.57 -15.91 -24.02
CA ASP A 142 13.14 -14.55 -24.36
C ASP A 142 12.58 -14.42 -25.79
N THR A 143 13.21 -15.09 -26.76
CA THR A 143 12.76 -15.13 -28.16
C THR A 143 11.41 -15.82 -28.32
N GLU A 144 11.15 -16.88 -27.56
CA GLU A 144 9.88 -17.59 -27.55
C GLU A 144 8.76 -16.75 -26.93
N LEU A 145 9.07 -15.98 -25.88
CA LEU A 145 8.13 -15.05 -25.25
C LEU A 145 7.69 -13.95 -26.23
N GLU A 146 8.64 -13.32 -26.91
CA GLU A 146 8.34 -12.28 -27.89
C GLU A 146 7.54 -12.83 -29.07
N ASP A 147 7.92 -13.99 -29.61
CA ASP A 147 7.19 -14.63 -30.71
C ASP A 147 5.78 -15.04 -30.30
N LYS A 148 5.60 -15.60 -29.10
CA LYS A 148 4.27 -15.97 -28.60
C LYS A 148 3.35 -14.77 -28.48
N VAL A 149 3.83 -13.68 -27.88
CA VAL A 149 3.05 -12.46 -27.64
C VAL A 149 2.80 -11.68 -28.94
N LEU A 150 3.79 -11.56 -29.82
CA LEU A 150 3.74 -10.67 -30.98
C LEU A 150 3.40 -11.37 -32.30
N LYS A 151 3.61 -12.69 -32.43
CA LYS A 151 3.52 -13.42 -33.70
C LYS A 151 2.58 -14.62 -33.70
N THR A 152 2.30 -15.23 -32.56
CA THR A 152 1.54 -16.50 -32.56
C THR A 152 0.14 -16.37 -31.97
N ASP A 153 -0.03 -15.65 -30.87
CA ASP A 153 -1.32 -15.63 -30.15
C ASP A 153 -2.11 -14.35 -30.44
N TRP A 154 -3.22 -14.50 -31.18
CA TRP A 154 -4.09 -13.38 -31.53
C TRP A 154 -4.87 -12.82 -30.33
N HIS A 155 -5.22 -13.67 -29.35
CA HIS A 155 -5.93 -13.24 -28.14
C HIS A 155 -5.04 -12.34 -27.29
N LEU A 156 -3.76 -12.68 -27.18
CA LEU A 156 -2.77 -11.85 -26.49
C LEU A 156 -2.65 -10.47 -27.12
N ARG A 157 -2.58 -10.40 -28.45
CA ARG A 157 -2.53 -9.11 -29.15
C ARG A 157 -3.79 -8.29 -28.96
N GLU A 158 -4.96 -8.89 -29.13
CA GLU A 158 -6.24 -8.20 -28.92
C GLU A 158 -6.33 -7.64 -27.49
N LEU A 159 -5.87 -8.40 -26.48
CA LEU A 159 -5.81 -7.94 -25.11
C LEU A 159 -4.89 -6.73 -24.97
N ILE A 160 -3.67 -6.82 -25.48
CA ILE A 160 -2.65 -5.76 -25.40
C ILE A 160 -3.12 -4.49 -26.11
N GLU A 161 -3.76 -4.61 -27.26
CA GLU A 161 -4.33 -3.49 -28.01
C GLU A 161 -5.42 -2.75 -27.21
N LYS A 162 -6.24 -3.47 -26.44
CA LYS A 162 -7.24 -2.83 -25.53
C LYS A 162 -6.60 -1.97 -24.45
N TYR A 163 -5.32 -2.20 -24.15
CA TYR A 163 -4.51 -1.39 -23.25
C TYR A 163 -3.52 -0.48 -23.99
N GLY A 164 -3.71 -0.25 -25.29
CA GLY A 164 -2.91 0.69 -26.09
C GLY A 164 -1.49 0.20 -26.37
N GLY A 165 -1.30 -1.11 -26.55
CA GLY A 165 0.01 -1.68 -26.89
C GLY A 165 0.95 -1.87 -25.69
N ARG A 166 0.51 -1.56 -24.47
CA ARG A 166 1.37 -1.54 -23.28
C ARG A 166 1.35 -2.88 -22.57
N PHE A 167 2.48 -3.58 -22.63
CA PHE A 167 2.67 -4.83 -21.92
C PHE A 167 4.10 -5.04 -21.44
N HIS A 168 4.23 -5.95 -20.48
CA HIS A 168 5.50 -6.50 -20.04
C HIS A 168 5.29 -7.96 -19.61
N VAL A 169 6.34 -8.77 -19.76
CA VAL A 169 6.36 -10.18 -19.35
C VAL A 169 7.18 -10.30 -18.07
N PHE A 170 6.74 -11.10 -17.11
CA PHE A 170 7.46 -11.30 -15.86
C PHE A 170 7.52 -12.78 -15.47
N ASN A 171 8.62 -13.17 -14.84
CA ASN A 171 8.83 -14.54 -14.40
C ASN A 171 7.98 -14.84 -13.15
N LYS A 172 7.32 -15.99 -13.11
CA LYS A 172 6.58 -16.47 -11.93
C LYS A 172 7.51 -16.72 -10.73
N ASN A 173 8.80 -16.91 -10.93
CA ASN A 173 9.81 -16.90 -9.88
C ASN A 173 10.25 -15.47 -9.53
N TRP A 174 9.79 -14.98 -8.37
CA TRP A 174 10.13 -13.64 -7.86
C TRP A 174 11.62 -13.40 -7.61
N ARG A 175 12.45 -14.45 -7.56
CA ARG A 175 13.90 -14.34 -7.41
C ARG A 175 14.57 -13.85 -8.69
N ASP A 176 13.93 -14.04 -9.83
CA ASP A 176 14.39 -13.48 -11.10
C ASP A 176 14.10 -11.98 -11.12
N ARG A 177 15.17 -11.19 -11.19
CA ARG A 177 15.13 -9.71 -11.20
C ARG A 177 15.68 -9.15 -12.52
N SER A 178 15.90 -10.00 -13.53
CA SER A 178 16.51 -9.64 -14.82
C SER A 178 15.73 -8.56 -15.57
N ARG A 179 14.40 -8.57 -15.45
CA ARG A 179 13.47 -7.69 -16.18
C ARG A 179 12.92 -6.52 -15.35
N ASP A 180 13.29 -6.40 -14.08
CA ASP A 180 12.78 -5.34 -13.19
C ASP A 180 13.02 -3.93 -13.70
N ARG A 181 14.22 -3.69 -14.24
CA ARG A 181 14.61 -2.38 -14.76
C ARG A 181 13.77 -2.02 -15.98
N GLU A 182 13.52 -2.98 -16.86
CA GLU A 182 12.65 -2.81 -18.02
C GLU A 182 11.21 -2.53 -17.60
N LEU A 183 10.68 -3.28 -16.62
CA LEU A 183 9.36 -3.05 -16.05
C LEU A 183 9.22 -1.63 -15.50
N LEU A 184 10.16 -1.20 -14.65
CA LEU A 184 10.15 0.13 -14.05
C LEU A 184 10.16 1.21 -15.14
N GLN A 185 11.06 1.10 -16.12
CA GLN A 185 11.17 2.06 -17.22
C GLN A 185 9.86 2.15 -18.02
N LYS A 186 9.24 1.02 -18.35
CA LYS A 186 7.94 1.01 -19.04
C LYS A 186 6.85 1.70 -18.22
N ILE A 187 6.81 1.48 -16.91
CA ILE A 187 5.85 2.14 -16.02
C ILE A 187 6.10 3.65 -15.98
N GLU A 188 7.34 4.08 -15.77
CA GLU A 188 7.70 5.49 -15.65
C GLU A 188 7.47 6.24 -16.97
N LEU A 189 7.79 5.64 -18.11
CA LEU A 189 7.47 6.20 -19.43
C LEU A 189 5.96 6.33 -19.64
N MET A 190 5.18 5.32 -19.26
CA MET A 190 3.72 5.40 -19.32
C MET A 190 3.21 6.57 -18.46
N VAL A 191 3.68 6.68 -17.21
CA VAL A 191 3.27 7.75 -16.30
C VAL A 191 3.71 9.13 -16.81
N ALA A 192 4.92 9.25 -17.31
CA ALA A 192 5.44 10.49 -17.89
C ALA A 192 4.62 10.94 -19.11
N SER A 193 4.22 10.00 -19.99
CA SER A 193 3.37 10.29 -21.16
C SER A 193 1.98 10.83 -20.78
N LEU A 194 1.54 10.59 -19.55
CA LEU A 194 0.27 11.05 -18.98
C LEU A 194 0.43 12.33 -18.14
N GLY A 195 1.58 13.02 -18.26
CA GLY A 195 1.88 14.25 -17.53
C GLY A 195 2.48 14.03 -16.15
N GLY A 196 2.97 12.82 -15.84
CA GLY A 196 3.64 12.51 -14.57
C GLY A 196 2.71 12.35 -13.36
N GLY A 197 1.40 12.57 -13.55
CA GLY A 197 0.40 12.52 -12.49
C GLY A 197 -0.12 11.12 -12.18
N TYR A 198 -0.80 11.00 -11.04
CA TYR A 198 -1.57 9.81 -10.69
C TYR A 198 -2.97 9.82 -11.33
N PHE A 199 -3.56 8.64 -11.50
CA PHE A 199 -4.94 8.50 -11.92
C PHE A 199 -5.89 9.04 -10.84
N SER A 200 -6.76 9.97 -11.22
CA SER A 200 -7.85 10.46 -10.36
C SER A 200 -9.21 10.17 -10.98
N SER A 201 -10.18 9.86 -10.14
CA SER A 201 -11.59 9.74 -10.54
C SER A 201 -12.49 10.15 -9.38
N ARG A 202 -13.78 10.40 -9.65
CA ARG A 202 -14.78 10.70 -8.59
C ARG A 202 -14.76 9.67 -7.46
N THR A 203 -14.45 8.41 -7.75
CA THR A 203 -14.39 7.37 -6.71
C THR A 203 -13.12 7.41 -5.87
N PHE A 204 -12.01 7.87 -6.42
CA PHE A 204 -10.77 8.10 -5.67
C PHE A 204 -10.85 9.39 -4.84
N GLN A 205 -11.43 10.45 -5.39
CA GLN A 205 -11.69 11.70 -4.66
C GLN A 205 -12.59 11.46 -3.45
N LYS A 206 -13.71 10.73 -3.63
CA LYS A 206 -14.57 10.33 -2.50
C LYS A 206 -13.82 9.51 -1.44
N ALA A 207 -12.94 8.60 -1.86
CA ALA A 207 -12.14 7.82 -0.93
C ALA A 207 -11.17 8.71 -0.14
N GLU A 208 -10.51 9.65 -0.82
CA GLU A 208 -9.62 10.63 -0.21
C GLU A 208 -10.36 11.54 0.79
N ASP A 209 -11.54 12.04 0.43
CA ASP A 209 -12.38 12.87 1.31
C ASP A 209 -12.85 12.09 2.56
N SER A 210 -13.27 10.84 2.38
CA SER A 210 -13.65 9.96 3.50
C SER A 210 -12.49 9.73 4.45
N VAL A 211 -11.30 9.40 3.92
CA VAL A 211 -10.09 9.18 4.72
C VAL A 211 -9.71 10.46 5.47
N LYS A 212 -9.68 11.62 4.80
CA LYS A 212 -9.39 12.92 5.45
C LYS A 212 -10.39 13.26 6.56
N LYS A 213 -11.68 12.99 6.34
CA LYS A 213 -12.72 13.23 7.35
C LYS A 213 -12.49 12.39 8.59
N GLU A 214 -12.20 11.10 8.41
CA GLU A 214 -12.00 10.18 9.52
C GLU A 214 -10.69 10.44 10.27
N GLU A 215 -9.61 10.77 9.55
CA GLU A 215 -8.35 11.23 10.17
C GLU A 215 -8.58 12.45 11.07
N LYS A 216 -9.38 13.42 10.62
CA LYS A 216 -9.73 14.60 11.43
C LYS A 216 -10.53 14.23 12.69
N ARG A 217 -11.43 13.25 12.61
CA ARG A 217 -12.20 12.77 13.77
C ARG A 217 -11.29 12.08 14.78
N LEU A 218 -10.44 11.15 14.33
CA LEU A 218 -9.51 10.43 15.19
C LEU A 218 -8.49 11.37 15.85
N ARG A 219 -7.97 12.39 15.12
CA ARG A 219 -7.09 13.41 15.70
C ARG A 219 -7.77 14.20 16.82
N LYS A 220 -9.02 14.60 16.64
CA LYS A 220 -9.80 15.30 17.69
C LYS A 220 -10.04 14.41 18.91
N GLN A 221 -10.40 13.15 18.69
CA GLN A 221 -10.63 12.20 19.78
C GLN A 221 -9.36 11.97 20.60
N ARG A 222 -8.22 11.71 19.94
CA ARG A 222 -6.93 11.54 20.63
C ARG A 222 -6.51 12.79 21.39
N ALA A 223 -6.70 13.98 20.82
CA ALA A 223 -6.39 15.23 21.51
C ALA A 223 -7.22 15.38 22.80
N SER A 224 -8.52 15.07 22.74
CA SER A 224 -9.39 15.09 23.92
C SER A 224 -9.02 14.02 24.96
N GLU A 225 -8.59 12.82 24.53
CA GLU A 225 -8.11 11.78 25.43
C GLU A 225 -6.82 12.21 26.16
N ILE A 226 -5.87 12.81 25.43
CA ILE A 226 -4.63 13.35 26.01
C ILE A 226 -4.94 14.48 27.01
N GLU A 227 -5.86 15.38 26.67
CA GLU A 227 -6.26 16.49 27.57
C GLU A 227 -6.91 15.98 28.86
N LYS A 228 -7.76 14.96 28.78
CA LYS A 228 -8.35 14.31 29.98
C LYS A 228 -7.30 13.66 30.86
N VAL A 229 -6.33 12.96 30.27
CA VAL A 229 -5.22 12.35 31.02
C VAL A 229 -4.39 13.43 31.71
N TRP A 230 -4.09 14.54 31.02
CA TRP A 230 -3.31 15.65 31.58
C TRP A 230 -4.04 16.32 32.75
N SER A 231 -5.32 16.64 32.60
CA SER A 231 -6.13 17.22 33.70
C SER A 231 -6.28 16.27 34.89
N THR A 232 -6.41 14.96 34.64
CA THR A 232 -6.42 13.96 35.72
C THR A 232 -5.10 13.97 36.48
N MET A 233 -3.97 14.06 35.77
CA MET A 233 -2.64 14.15 36.36
C MET A 233 -2.44 15.43 37.18
N GLU A 234 -2.90 16.58 36.69
CA GLU A 234 -2.88 17.84 37.45
C GLU A 234 -3.72 17.75 38.73
N ASN A 235 -4.93 17.19 38.66
CA ASN A 235 -5.79 17.01 39.82
C ASN A 235 -5.16 16.07 40.87
N HIS A 236 -4.50 14.99 40.42
CA HIS A 236 -3.75 14.11 41.31
C HIS A 236 -2.56 14.82 41.95
N TYR A 237 -1.79 15.61 41.17
CA TYR A 237 -0.67 16.39 41.68
C TYR A 237 -1.11 17.41 42.73
N VAL A 238 -2.17 18.18 42.45
CA VAL A 238 -2.74 19.15 43.38
C VAL A 238 -3.30 18.46 44.64
N ALA A 239 -3.95 17.30 44.49
CA ALA A 239 -4.44 16.53 45.64
C ALA A 239 -3.28 15.97 46.51
N GLU A 240 -2.19 15.52 45.90
CA GLU A 240 -0.98 15.09 46.61
C GLU A 240 -0.29 16.26 47.31
N GLU A 241 -0.17 17.44 46.67
CA GLU A 241 0.35 18.64 47.32
C GLU A 241 -0.51 19.06 48.52
N LEU A 242 -1.85 19.10 48.36
CA LEU A 242 -2.78 19.44 49.45
C LEU A 242 -2.72 18.44 50.61
N THR A 243 -2.56 17.14 50.33
CA THR A 243 -2.40 16.11 51.36
C THR A 243 -1.01 16.12 52.02
N SER A 244 0.02 16.62 51.33
CA SER A 244 1.35 16.84 51.91
C SER A 244 1.41 18.09 52.80
N LEU A 245 0.68 19.15 52.43
CA LEU A 245 0.50 20.37 53.24
C LEU A 245 -0.34 20.11 54.50
N ALA A 246 -1.36 19.24 54.41
CA ALA A 246 -2.14 18.79 55.57
C ALA A 246 -1.31 17.92 56.54
N ARG A 247 -0.27 17.24 56.04
CA ARG A 247 0.73 16.52 56.84
C ARG A 247 1.89 17.45 57.17
N GLY A 248 1.62 18.49 57.96
CA GLY A 248 2.69 19.30 58.54
C GLY A 248 3.71 18.42 59.30
N LEU A 249 4.99 18.74 59.11
CA LEU A 249 6.23 18.23 59.73
C LEU A 249 6.93 17.03 59.07
N GLY A 250 8.08 17.35 58.48
CA GLY A 250 9.29 16.53 58.56
C GLY A 250 9.66 15.75 57.30
N THR A 251 10.83 16.09 56.72
CA THR A 251 11.53 15.42 55.60
C THR A 251 10.89 15.69 54.22
N GLY A 252 11.46 16.50 53.33
CA GLY A 252 12.85 16.52 52.91
C GLY A 252 13.08 15.44 51.86
N LEU A 253 13.01 15.82 50.57
CA LEU A 253 13.61 15.13 49.42
C LEU A 253 12.91 13.86 48.88
N VAL A 254 11.96 13.97 47.92
CA VAL A 254 11.81 12.96 46.84
C VAL A 254 11.14 13.57 45.58
N VAL A 255 11.75 14.58 44.92
CA VAL A 255 11.19 15.12 43.65
C VAL A 255 11.89 14.60 42.39
N GLY A 256 13.00 13.86 42.51
CA GLY A 256 13.78 13.41 41.34
C GLY A 256 13.43 12.03 40.75
N ALA A 257 12.79 11.14 41.51
CA ALA A 257 12.76 9.70 41.17
C ALA A 257 11.49 9.20 40.46
N VAL A 258 10.36 9.91 40.57
CA VAL A 258 9.07 9.41 40.04
C VAL A 258 8.97 9.58 38.52
N MET A 259 9.70 10.53 37.93
CA MET A 259 9.73 10.71 36.46
C MET A 259 10.43 9.55 35.73
N GLY A 260 11.24 8.74 36.42
CA GLY A 260 11.93 7.58 35.83
C GLY A 260 11.18 6.25 35.94
N ALA A 261 10.19 6.14 36.83
CA ALA A 261 9.58 4.85 37.20
C ALA A 261 8.24 4.56 36.49
N LEU A 262 7.56 5.55 35.92
CA LEU A 262 6.32 5.36 35.15
C LEU A 262 6.54 4.85 33.71
N PHE A 263 7.77 4.51 33.35
CA PHE A 263 8.09 3.73 32.14
C PHE A 263 8.40 2.24 32.44
N GLY A 264 8.23 1.80 33.69
CA GLY A 264 8.47 0.42 34.12
C GLY A 264 7.23 -0.47 34.01
N SER A 265 7.35 -1.52 33.21
CA SER A 265 6.48 -2.67 32.98
C SER A 265 5.37 -2.96 34.01
N ILE A 266 4.13 -3.07 33.53
CA ILE A 266 3.13 -3.94 34.15
C ILE A 266 2.58 -4.88 33.08
N GLU A 267 3.06 -6.12 33.14
CA GLU A 267 2.58 -7.27 32.39
C GLU A 267 1.20 -7.68 32.92
N GLY A 268 0.21 -7.74 32.03
CA GLY A 268 -1.09 -8.36 32.27
C GLY A 268 -1.49 -9.18 31.04
N PRO A 269 -2.05 -10.40 31.21
CA PRO A 269 -2.43 -11.27 30.11
C PRO A 269 -3.75 -10.80 29.50
N GLY A 270 -3.67 -9.73 28.72
CA GLY A 270 -4.79 -9.07 28.03
C GLY A 270 -4.35 -8.27 26.80
N GLY A 271 -3.22 -8.67 26.20
CA GLY A 271 -2.88 -8.58 24.78
C GLY A 271 -3.19 -7.31 23.96
N MET A 272 -2.19 -6.43 23.89
CA MET A 272 -1.54 -5.95 22.63
C MET A 272 -2.42 -5.41 21.49
N VAL A 273 -2.28 -4.11 21.19
CA VAL A 273 -1.57 -3.62 19.98
C VAL A 273 -1.32 -2.10 20.08
N LEU A 274 -0.04 -1.74 19.94
CA LEU A 274 0.54 -0.45 19.54
C LEU A 274 0.92 0.59 20.61
N TYR A 275 1.78 0.20 21.54
CA TYR A 275 2.73 1.14 22.15
C TYR A 275 4.15 0.72 21.78
N GLY A 276 4.75 1.47 20.86
CA GLY A 276 6.14 1.32 20.48
C GLY A 276 6.72 2.68 20.16
N VAL A 277 7.72 3.06 20.95
CA VAL A 277 8.65 4.19 20.80
C VAL A 277 8.14 5.54 21.34
N ILE A 278 8.52 5.87 22.58
CA ILE A 278 9.46 6.94 22.93
C ILE A 278 9.87 6.73 24.39
N GLY A 279 11.17 6.50 24.63
CA GLY A 279 11.77 6.46 25.97
C GLY A 279 13.09 5.69 25.99
N GLY A 280 14.20 6.34 25.63
CA GLY A 280 15.54 5.73 25.73
C GLY A 280 16.69 6.50 25.10
N ALA A 281 17.13 7.56 25.80
CA ALA A 281 18.49 8.09 25.89
C ALA A 281 19.17 8.83 24.70
N VAL A 282 19.64 10.02 25.08
CA VAL A 282 20.72 10.83 24.54
C VAL A 282 21.79 10.05 23.74
N GLY A 283 22.02 10.49 22.49
CA GLY A 283 23.26 10.27 21.75
C GLY A 283 23.11 9.49 20.44
N GLY A 284 23.24 10.19 19.30
CA GLY A 284 23.61 9.58 18.01
C GLY A 284 22.50 9.50 16.97
N SER A 285 22.55 10.44 16.02
CA SER A 285 22.03 10.41 14.64
C SER A 285 21.34 9.13 14.13
N ALA A 286 20.04 9.23 13.83
CA ALA A 286 19.40 8.74 12.58
C ALA A 286 17.87 8.90 12.67
N GLY A 287 17.36 10.11 12.39
CA GLY A 287 15.92 10.31 12.22
C GLY A 287 15.44 9.70 10.91
N GLY A 288 14.44 8.81 10.95
CA GLY A 288 13.80 8.35 9.71
C GLY A 288 12.72 7.28 9.79
N THR A 289 12.68 6.40 10.80
CA THR A 289 11.90 5.15 10.66
C THR A 289 10.66 5.01 11.55
N ALA A 290 10.51 5.78 12.63
CA ALA A 290 9.36 5.64 13.54
C ALA A 290 8.05 6.29 13.02
N GLN A 291 8.15 7.40 12.28
CA GLN A 291 6.99 8.12 11.73
C GLN A 291 6.18 7.26 10.72
N VAL A 292 6.87 6.42 9.95
CA VAL A 292 6.28 5.62 8.86
C VAL A 292 5.43 4.45 9.38
N ALA A 293 5.79 3.86 10.52
CA ALA A 293 5.04 2.74 11.09
C ALA A 293 3.68 3.18 11.67
N ILE A 294 3.64 4.37 12.29
CA ILE A 294 2.41 4.94 12.86
C ILE A 294 1.44 5.35 11.75
N GLU A 295 1.92 5.94 10.64
CA GLU A 295 1.08 6.26 9.48
C GLU A 295 0.47 5.01 8.84
N LYS A 296 1.23 3.92 8.71
CA LYS A 296 0.71 2.66 8.13
C LYS A 296 -0.40 2.03 8.99
N CYS A 297 -0.26 2.03 10.31
CA CYS A 297 -1.30 1.52 11.21
C CYS A 297 -2.55 2.41 11.20
N VAL A 298 -2.39 3.73 11.31
CA VAL A 298 -3.51 4.67 11.29
C VAL A 298 -4.24 4.62 9.95
N PHE A 299 -3.52 4.60 8.84
CA PHE A 299 -4.11 4.54 7.51
C PHE A 299 -4.86 3.22 7.25
N THR A 300 -4.36 2.10 7.77
CA THR A 300 -5.04 0.80 7.64
C THR A 300 -6.30 0.73 8.52
N LEU A 301 -6.28 1.30 9.73
CA LEU A 301 -7.45 1.45 10.60
C LEU A 301 -8.49 2.41 10.01
N VAL A 302 -8.06 3.55 9.46
CA VAL A 302 -8.92 4.53 8.79
C VAL A 302 -9.55 3.93 7.52
N CYS A 303 -8.78 3.20 6.72
CA CYS A 303 -9.33 2.49 5.55
C CYS A 303 -10.36 1.44 5.96
N SER A 304 -10.14 0.72 7.06
CA SER A 304 -11.06 -0.32 7.52
C SER A 304 -12.38 0.28 8.05
N THR A 305 -12.33 1.43 8.73
CA THR A 305 -13.52 2.14 9.23
C THR A 305 -14.29 2.85 8.11
N CYS A 306 -13.61 3.49 7.15
CA CYS A 306 -14.24 4.12 5.99
C CYS A 306 -14.99 3.14 5.07
N VAL A 307 -14.65 1.85 5.12
CA VAL A 307 -15.26 0.81 4.28
C VAL A 307 -16.58 0.28 4.87
N VAL A 308 -16.79 0.44 6.18
CA VAL A 308 -18.00 0.00 6.89
C VAL A 308 -19.14 1.03 6.79
N GLN A 309 -18.83 2.30 6.47
CA GLN A 309 -19.81 3.37 6.20
C GLN A 309 -20.21 3.46 4.72
#